data_AF-A0A9E3Q622-F1
#
_entry.id   AF-A0A9E3Q622-F1
#
_cell.length_a   1.000
_cell.length_b   1.000
_cell.length_c   1.000
_cell.angle_alpha   90.00
_cell.angle_beta   90.00
_cell.angle_gamma   90.00
#
_symmetry.space_group_name_H-M   'P 1'
#
loop_
_entity.id
_entity.type
_entity.pdbx_description
1 polymer ?
#
loop_
_entity_poly.entity_id
_entity_poly.type
_entity_poly.pdbx_seq_one_letter_code
_entity_poly.pdbx_strand_id
1 'polypeptide(L)'
;MTAETFKGEIAEAMRAFDRYVVCLEKPPDDMEAALRSLVDKAIKAFQSRGPGLRHGIALDRQVTVILSQTDTERPLCGIYFNLSSPYHRQRSSKVSKTREEV
;
A
#
# COMPACT_ATOMS: atom_id res chain seq x y z
N MET A 1 -9.40 11.44 11.81
CA MET A 1 -8.94 10.04 11.78
C MET A 1 -7.44 10.05 11.52
N THR A 2 -6.68 9.17 12.16
CA THR A 2 -5.21 9.04 12.01
C THR A 2 -4.85 7.55 11.94
N ALA A 3 -3.62 7.21 11.59
CA ALA A 3 -3.15 5.82 11.57
C ALA A 3 -3.40 5.05 12.87
N GLU A 4 -3.40 5.73 14.03
CA GLU A 4 -3.74 5.12 15.33
C GLU A 4 -5.15 4.51 15.37
N THR A 5 -6.07 4.98 14.52
CA THR A 5 -7.43 4.41 14.38
C THR A 5 -7.40 2.98 13.82
N PHE A 6 -6.31 2.59 13.14
CA PHE A 6 -6.11 1.29 12.52
C PHE A 6 -4.91 0.51 13.10
N LYS A 7 -4.52 0.80 14.34
CA LYS A 7 -3.39 0.13 14.99
C LYS A 7 -3.54 -1.39 15.06
N GLY A 8 -4.77 -1.90 15.14
CA GLY A 8 -5.06 -3.34 15.17
C GLY A 8 -4.71 -4.00 13.84
N GLU A 9 -5.16 -3.38 12.74
CA GLU A 9 -4.88 -3.80 11.37
C GLU A 9 -3.39 -3.69 11.04
N ILE A 10 -2.71 -2.62 11.47
CA ILE A 10 -1.26 -2.46 11.32
C ILE A 10 -0.52 -3.57 12.07
N ALA A 11 -0.90 -3.85 13.33
CA ALA A 11 -0.25 -4.88 14.13
C ALA A 11 -0.47 -6.29 13.54
N GLU A 12 -1.64 -6.56 12.97
CA GLU A 12 -1.91 -7.81 12.26
C GLU A 12 -1.07 -7.94 10.99
N ALA A 13 -0.98 -6.88 10.19
CA ALA A 13 -0.12 -6.84 9.01
C ALA A 13 1.35 -7.07 9.38
N MET A 14 1.86 -6.47 10.45
CA MET A 14 3.23 -6.70 10.93
C MET A 14 3.45 -8.16 11.38
N ARG A 15 2.50 -8.77 12.09
CA ARG A 15 2.57 -10.21 12.44
C ARG A 15 2.54 -11.12 11.22
N ALA A 16 1.87 -10.72 10.15
CA ALA A 16 1.85 -11.47 8.89
C ALA A 16 3.15 -11.26 8.11
N PHE A 17 3.68 -10.03 8.09
CA PHE A 17 4.95 -9.69 7.46
C PHE A 17 6.09 -10.53 8.05
N ASP A 18 6.24 -10.51 9.37
CA ASP A 18 7.30 -11.23 10.09
C ASP A 18 7.23 -12.75 9.89
N ARG A 19 6.01 -13.33 9.86
CA ARG A 19 5.84 -14.78 9.75
C ARG A 19 5.86 -15.32 8.33
N TYR A 20 5.38 -14.57 7.35
CA TYR A 20 5.03 -15.12 6.03
C TYR A 20 5.66 -14.36 4.86
N VAL A 21 6.20 -13.14 5.06
CA VAL A 21 6.68 -12.30 3.96
C VAL A 21 8.19 -12.13 4.05
N VAL A 22 8.89 -12.68 3.07
CA VAL A 22 10.31 -12.38 2.88
C VAL A 22 10.43 -11.16 1.96
N CYS A 23 10.76 -10.01 2.54
CA CYS A 23 11.05 -8.78 1.80
C CYS A 23 12.54 -8.45 1.87
N LEU A 24 13.25 -8.61 0.76
CA LEU A 24 14.70 -8.34 0.70
C LEU A 24 15.03 -6.84 0.66
N GLU A 25 14.06 -6.01 0.31
CA GLU A 25 14.28 -4.57 0.10
C GLU A 25 13.83 -3.68 1.25
N LYS A 26 13.00 -4.20 2.18
CA LYS A 26 12.47 -3.42 3.28
C LYS A 26 12.51 -4.23 4.57
N PRO A 27 13.34 -3.84 5.56
CA PRO A 27 13.36 -4.51 6.85
C PRO A 27 12.05 -4.26 7.64
N PRO A 28 11.79 -5.03 8.70
CA PRO A 28 10.56 -4.91 9.49
C PRO A 28 10.31 -3.49 10.06
N ASP A 29 11.32 -2.84 10.62
CA ASP A 29 11.17 -1.51 11.23
C ASP A 29 10.75 -0.45 10.17
N ASP A 30 11.36 -0.50 8.99
CA ASP A 30 11.00 0.38 7.86
C ASP A 30 9.59 0.06 7.32
N MET A 31 9.16 -1.20 7.41
CA MET A 31 7.80 -1.60 7.02
C MET A 31 6.75 -1.03 7.96
N GLU A 32 6.99 -1.02 9.28
CA GLU A 32 6.03 -0.42 10.23
C GLU A 32 5.89 1.08 9.96
N ALA A 33 7.02 1.79 9.81
CA ALA A 33 7.02 3.22 9.49
C ALA A 33 6.31 3.50 8.15
N ALA A 34 6.54 2.67 7.14
CA ALA A 34 5.88 2.78 5.84
C ALA A 34 4.36 2.53 5.96
N LEU A 35 3.93 1.52 6.70
CA LEU A 35 2.51 1.23 6.94
C LEU A 35 1.80 2.40 7.60
N ARG A 36 2.37 2.97 8.67
CA ARG A 36 1.80 4.15 9.35
C ARG A 36 1.66 5.32 8.38
N SER A 37 2.70 5.61 7.61
CA SER A 37 2.68 6.69 6.61
C SER A 37 1.63 6.45 5.52
N LEU A 38 1.51 5.21 5.02
CA LEU A 38 0.55 4.86 3.97
C LEU A 38 -0.88 4.86 4.48
N VAL A 39 -1.14 4.45 5.72
CA VAL A 39 -2.46 4.57 6.34
C VAL A 39 -2.84 6.04 6.45
N ASP A 40 -1.97 6.92 6.92
CA ASP A 40 -2.27 8.36 6.97
C ASP A 40 -2.56 8.96 5.58
N LYS A 41 -1.82 8.53 4.56
CA LYS A 41 -2.08 8.94 3.16
C LYS A 41 -3.43 8.39 2.66
N ALA A 42 -3.76 7.14 2.94
CA ALA A 42 -5.04 6.53 2.57
C ALA A 42 -6.21 7.21 3.29
N ILE A 43 -6.04 7.62 4.56
CA ILE A 43 -7.00 8.44 5.31
C ILE A 43 -7.24 9.76 4.60
N LYS A 44 -6.17 10.50 4.26
CA LYS A 44 -6.30 11.76 3.53
C LYS A 44 -7.04 11.58 2.21
N ALA A 45 -6.64 10.57 1.42
CA ALA A 45 -7.28 10.24 0.16
C ALA A 45 -8.76 9.86 0.34
N PHE A 46 -9.09 9.12 1.40
CA PHE A 46 -10.47 8.76 1.72
C PHE A 46 -11.29 10.00 2.10
N GLN A 47 -10.77 10.89 2.93
CA GLN A 47 -11.49 12.08 3.38
C GLN A 47 -11.67 13.12 2.27
N SER A 48 -10.71 13.26 1.36
CA SER A 48 -10.74 14.20 0.24
C SER A 48 -11.29 13.60 -1.05
N ARG A 49 -11.92 12.42 -1.00
CA ARG A 49 -12.39 11.71 -2.20
C ARG A 49 -13.51 12.48 -2.89
N GLY A 50 -13.51 12.45 -4.23
CA GLY A 50 -14.57 13.06 -5.03
C GLY A 50 -15.92 12.36 -4.88
N PRO A 51 -17.02 13.03 -5.28
CA PRO A 51 -18.36 12.44 -5.27
C PRO A 51 -18.41 11.09 -6.00
N GLY A 52 -19.09 10.10 -5.41
CA GLY A 52 -19.20 8.75 -5.98
C GLY A 52 -18.01 7.83 -5.74
N LEU A 53 -16.87 8.33 -5.25
CA LEU A 53 -15.74 7.49 -4.86
C LEU A 53 -15.94 6.88 -3.47
N ARG A 54 -15.68 5.58 -3.35
CA ARG A 54 -15.89 4.81 -2.11
C ARG A 54 -14.59 4.44 -1.39
N HIS A 55 -13.43 4.73 -2.00
CA HIS A 55 -12.14 4.26 -1.50
C HIS A 55 -11.11 5.38 -1.43
N GLY A 56 -10.27 5.33 -0.39
CA GLY A 56 -9.02 6.07 -0.31
C GLY A 56 -7.87 5.08 -0.37
N ILE A 57 -6.93 5.29 -1.29
CA ILE A 57 -5.88 4.32 -1.59
C ILE A 57 -4.53 5.02 -1.48
N ALA A 58 -3.58 4.36 -0.83
CA ALA A 58 -2.18 4.73 -0.86
C ALA A 58 -1.34 3.46 -1.02
N LEU A 59 -0.26 3.54 -1.78
CA LEU A 59 0.61 2.39 -2.03
C LEU A 59 2.07 2.82 -2.19
N ASP A 60 2.95 1.87 -1.98
CA ASP A 60 4.30 1.87 -2.51
C ASP A 60 4.57 0.59 -3.29
N ARG A 61 5.84 0.30 -3.58
CA ARG A 61 6.23 -0.87 -4.37
C ARG A 61 5.87 -2.19 -3.66
N GLN A 62 5.91 -2.23 -2.33
CA GLN A 62 5.79 -3.45 -1.54
C GLN A 62 4.44 -3.63 -0.85
N VAL A 63 3.67 -2.56 -0.65
CA VAL A 63 2.39 -2.62 0.07
C VAL A 63 1.36 -1.63 -0.47
N THR A 64 0.10 -2.07 -0.47
CA THR A 64 -1.07 -1.28 -0.86
C THR A 64 -2.04 -1.21 0.33
N VAL A 65 -2.44 0.00 0.71
CA VAL A 65 -3.44 0.28 1.76
C VAL A 65 -4.70 0.85 1.12
N ILE A 66 -5.85 0.24 1.43
CA ILE A 66 -7.16 0.63 0.91
C ILE A 66 -8.10 0.87 2.09
N LEU A 67 -8.61 2.10 2.21
CA LEU A 67 -9.74 2.43 3.07
C LEU A 67 -11.03 2.41 2.26
N SER A 68 -12.01 1.63 2.67
CA SER A 68 -13.27 1.45 1.95
C SER A 68 -14.45 1.90 2.80
N GLN A 69 -15.36 2.65 2.16
CA GLN A 69 -16.61 3.07 2.79
C GLN A 69 -17.48 1.86 3.10
N THR A 70 -17.88 1.77 4.37
CA THR A 70 -18.85 0.80 4.89
C THR A 70 -20.16 1.52 5.21
N ASP A 71 -21.17 0.78 5.66
CA ASP A 71 -22.42 1.36 6.17
C ASP A 71 -22.26 1.98 7.57
N THR A 72 -21.06 1.87 8.15
CA THR A 72 -20.71 2.44 9.46
C THR A 72 -19.80 3.65 9.31
N GLU A 73 -19.66 4.44 10.38
CA GLU A 73 -18.78 5.61 10.41
C GLU A 73 -17.29 5.24 10.28
N ARG A 74 -16.90 4.02 10.69
CA ARG A 74 -15.52 3.52 10.59
C ARG A 74 -15.31 2.81 9.24
N PRO A 75 -14.43 3.30 8.35
CA PRO A 75 -14.16 2.60 7.10
C PRO A 75 -13.37 1.32 7.33
N LEU A 76 -13.52 0.36 6.41
CA LEU A 76 -12.74 -0.88 6.41
C LEU A 76 -11.32 -0.55 5.94
N CYS A 77 -10.30 -1.07 6.63
CA CYS A 77 -8.89 -0.93 6.24
C CYS A 77 -8.33 -2.27 5.75
N GLY A 78 -8.01 -2.34 4.46
CA GLY A 78 -7.32 -3.48 3.86
C GLY A 78 -5.85 -3.16 3.61
N ILE A 79 -4.96 -4.05 4.07
CA ILE A 79 -3.51 -3.98 3.86
C ILE A 79 -3.08 -5.18 3.03
N TYR A 80 -2.51 -4.91 1.86
CA TYR A 80 -2.12 -5.94 0.89
C TYR A 80 -0.62 -5.85 0.62
N PHE A 81 0.11 -6.93 0.89
CA PHE A 81 1.51 -7.02 0.48
C PHE A 81 1.58 -7.31 -1.02
N ASN A 82 2.21 -6.40 -1.76
CA ASN A 82 2.49 -6.55 -3.19
C ASN A 82 3.64 -7.57 -3.33
N LEU A 83 3.32 -8.86 -3.22
CA LEU A 83 4.32 -9.94 -3.30
C LEU A 83 4.98 -9.95 -4.69
N SER A 84 6.20 -9.45 -4.76
CA SER A 84 7.07 -9.58 -5.94
C SER A 84 8.13 -10.65 -5.68
N SER A 85 8.18 -11.69 -6.50
CA SER A 85 9.24 -12.68 -6.41
C SER A 85 10.52 -12.12 -7.05
N PRO A 86 11.66 -12.04 -6.32
CA PRO A 86 12.93 -11.62 -6.92
C PRO A 86 13.43 -12.62 -7.96
N TYR A 87 12.90 -13.85 -7.95
CA TYR A 87 13.22 -14.90 -8.92
C TYR A 87 12.42 -14.77 -10.23
N HIS A 88 11.33 -14.01 -10.22
CA HIS A 88 10.64 -13.63 -11.45
C HIS A 88 11.36 -12.43 -12.07
N ARG A 89 12.50 -12.73 -12.72
CA ARG A 89 13.27 -11.76 -13.49
C ARG A 89 12.34 -11.05 -14.47
N GLN A 90 12.00 -9.79 -14.18
CA GLN A 90 11.25 -8.94 -15.08
C GLN A 90 12.09 -8.81 -16.36
N ARG A 91 11.71 -9.52 -17.42
CA ARG A 91 12.28 -9.30 -18.75
C ARG A 91 11.89 -7.86 -19.10
N SER A 92 12.80 -6.92 -18.87
CA SER A 92 12.60 -5.54 -19.22
C SER A 92 12.52 -5.45 -20.74
N SER A 93 11.30 -5.41 -21.29
CA SER A 93 11.08 -4.93 -22.64
C SER A 93 11.33 -3.42 -22.63
N LYS A 94 12.61 -3.03 -22.66
CA LYS A 94 12.99 -1.67 -23.06
C LYS A 94 12.57 -1.51 -24.51
N VAL A 95 11.37 -0.97 -24.74
CA VAL A 95 11.06 -0.37 -26.03
C VAL A 95 11.89 0.90 -26.10
N SER A 96 12.99 0.84 -26.85
CA SER A 96 13.75 2.02 -27.24
C SER A 96 12.81 2.95 -28.01
N LYS A 97 12.51 4.12 -27.44
CA LYS A 97 11.94 5.22 -28.23
C LYS A 97 12.99 5.62 -29.26
N THR A 98 12.81 5.20 -30.50
CA THR A 98 13.47 5.81 -31.65
C THR A 98 13.04 7.28 -31.67
N ARG A 99 13.99 8.19 -31.47
CA ARG A 99 13.77 9.61 -31.75
C ARG A 99 13.68 9.75 -33.26
N GLU A 100 12.52 10.13 -33.78
CA GLU A 100 12.43 10.76 -35.10
C GLU A 100 12.86 12.21 -34.93
N GLU A 101 13.97 12.57 -35.57
CA GLU A 101 14.38 13.95 -35.83
C GLU A 101 13.64 14.43 -37.09
N VAL A 102 13.03 15.62 -37.00
CA VAL A 102 12.61 16.46 -38.13
C VAL A 102 13.25 17.82 -37.95
#